data_AF-A0A7Y5H178-F1
#
_entry.id   AF-A0A7Y5H178-F1
#
_cell.length_a   1.000
_cell.length_b   1.000
_cell.length_c   1.000
_cell.angle_alpha   90.00
_cell.angle_beta   90.00
_cell.angle_gamma   90.00
#
_symmetry.space_group_name_H-M   'P 1'
#
loop_
_entity.id
_entity.type
_entity.pdbx_description
1 polymer ?
#
loop_
_entity_poly.entity_id
_entity_poly.type
_entity_poly.pdbx_seq_one_letter_code
_entity_poly.pdbx_strand_id
1 'polypeptide(L)'
;MKKSHYWVGLVFALSIISCGGDSETSITRDGDILIIGDGATELSLDTILSANSLTFSTVQMDSGFYGDELNAGNISTVILCDGEGYEFGMPEQGQQALLDFVANGGRLIFMEWVAYEISEDRYTVLDTIVPVLRSSGREGTETYTVQLFNELTEGLDTTFTVSSGSNIGTARFGTVHIKGSSSGDALVTHTWGQGEVIQMACAGNYEGYNPFAEPNMKKLILNAIMISSLPKK
;
A
#
# COMPACT_ATOMS: atom_id res chain seq x y z
N MET A 1 34.74 -56.26 -49.46
CA MET A 1 34.25 -55.82 -50.78
C MET A 1 32.75 -56.03 -50.86
N LYS A 2 31.95 -54.96 -51.05
CA LYS A 2 30.55 -54.87 -51.58
C LYS A 2 29.47 -55.77 -50.91
N LYS A 3 28.20 -55.41 -50.68
CA LYS A 3 27.33 -54.24 -50.88
C LYS A 3 25.99 -54.58 -50.15
N SER A 4 25.18 -53.53 -49.92
CA SER A 4 23.70 -53.45 -49.94
C SER A 4 22.81 -53.73 -48.71
N HIS A 5 22.12 -52.64 -48.31
CA HIS A 5 20.67 -52.44 -48.05
C HIS A 5 20.10 -53.13 -46.78
N TYR A 6 19.35 -52.47 -45.89
CA TYR A 6 18.10 -51.72 -46.10
C TYR A 6 17.84 -50.63 -45.05
N TRP A 7 17.05 -49.64 -45.47
CA TRP A 7 16.30 -48.67 -44.66
C TRP A 7 15.03 -49.32 -44.05
N VAL A 8 14.80 -49.11 -42.76
CA VAL A 8 13.47 -48.96 -42.09
C VAL A 8 13.78 -48.09 -40.85
N GLY A 9 13.24 -46.90 -40.61
CA GLY A 9 11.91 -46.39 -40.92
C GLY A 9 11.01 -46.46 -39.68
N LEU A 10 11.37 -45.80 -38.57
CA LEU A 10 10.45 -45.56 -37.46
C LEU A 10 10.80 -44.25 -36.74
N VAL A 11 10.13 -43.17 -37.13
CA VAL A 11 10.08 -41.92 -36.37
C VAL A 11 8.95 -42.08 -35.36
N PHE A 12 9.29 -42.22 -34.07
CA PHE A 12 8.32 -41.96 -33.02
C PHE A 12 8.16 -40.44 -32.91
N ALA A 13 7.04 -39.92 -33.43
CA ALA A 13 6.58 -38.59 -33.07
C ALA A 13 6.10 -38.66 -31.62
N LEU A 14 6.95 -38.23 -30.70
CA LEU A 14 6.55 -37.98 -29.32
C LEU A 14 5.80 -36.64 -29.32
N SER A 15 4.47 -36.71 -29.37
CA SER A 15 3.62 -35.56 -29.11
C SER A 15 3.79 -35.17 -27.64
N ILE A 16 4.66 -34.20 -27.37
CA ILE A 16 4.67 -33.53 -26.07
C ILE A 16 3.39 -32.68 -26.05
N ILE A 17 2.37 -33.19 -25.35
CA ILE A 17 1.29 -32.35 -24.85
C ILE A 17 1.96 -31.41 -23.85
N SER A 18 2.29 -30.21 -24.31
CA SER A 18 2.60 -29.11 -23.39
C SER A 18 1.29 -28.80 -22.68
N CYS A 19 1.18 -29.26 -21.43
CA CYS A 19 0.14 -28.78 -20.54
C CYS A 19 0.27 -27.26 -20.45
N GLY A 20 -0.89 -26.58 -20.43
CA GLY A 20 -0.99 -25.13 -20.52
C GLY A 20 -0.01 -24.45 -19.57
N GLY A 21 0.75 -23.50 -20.12
CA GLY A 21 1.37 -22.50 -19.28
C GLY A 21 0.23 -21.78 -18.59
N ASP A 22 0.14 -21.93 -17.28
CA ASP A 22 -0.49 -20.93 -16.45
C ASP A 22 0.23 -19.63 -16.79
N SER A 23 -0.42 -18.77 -17.57
CA SER A 23 0.01 -17.40 -17.69
C SER A 23 -0.15 -16.83 -16.29
N GLU A 24 0.93 -16.80 -15.52
CA GLU A 24 1.05 -15.82 -14.46
C GLU A 24 0.81 -14.48 -15.14
N THR A 25 -0.40 -13.96 -15.00
CA THR A 25 -0.68 -12.55 -15.25
C THR A 25 0.20 -11.80 -14.29
N SER A 26 1.41 -11.45 -14.73
CA SER A 26 2.22 -10.44 -14.08
C SER A 26 1.35 -9.19 -14.05
N ILE A 27 0.75 -8.89 -12.91
CA ILE A 27 0.17 -7.58 -12.66
C ILE A 27 1.37 -6.65 -12.64
N THR A 28 1.72 -6.08 -13.80
CA THR A 28 2.77 -5.08 -13.91
C THR A 28 2.19 -3.79 -13.36
N ARG A 29 2.71 -3.32 -12.22
CA ARG A 29 2.44 -1.95 -11.77
C ARG A 29 3.10 -0.98 -12.74
N ASP A 30 2.37 0.00 -13.23
CA ASP A 30 2.90 1.07 -14.06
C ASP A 30 3.52 2.17 -13.17
N GLY A 31 4.75 1.96 -12.69
CA GLY A 31 5.55 3.00 -12.04
C GLY A 31 6.28 2.56 -10.78
N ASP A 32 6.99 3.47 -10.12
CA ASP A 32 7.82 3.29 -8.91
C ASP A 32 7.04 3.67 -7.63
N ILE A 33 7.50 3.22 -6.45
CA ILE A 33 6.96 3.62 -5.13
C ILE A 33 7.88 4.68 -4.54
N LEU A 34 7.30 5.70 -3.95
CA LEU A 34 7.99 6.57 -3.01
C LEU A 34 7.50 6.27 -1.59
N ILE A 35 8.41 5.96 -0.67
CA ILE A 35 8.12 5.91 0.76
C ILE A 35 8.54 7.25 1.36
N ILE A 36 7.64 7.89 2.09
CA ILE A 36 7.95 9.01 2.98
C ILE A 36 8.00 8.40 4.38
N GLY A 37 9.20 8.26 4.93
CA GLY A 37 9.45 7.58 6.19
C GLY A 37 9.09 8.42 7.42
N ASP A 38 9.08 7.73 8.57
CA ASP A 38 8.86 8.30 9.90
C ASP A 38 9.99 7.92 10.88
N GLY A 39 11.04 7.25 10.38
CA GLY A 39 12.20 6.78 11.15
C GLY A 39 12.10 5.34 11.64
N ALA A 40 10.99 4.63 11.37
CA ALA A 40 10.83 3.24 11.79
C ALA A 40 9.99 2.39 10.84
N THR A 41 8.86 2.89 10.36
CA THR A 41 7.89 2.15 9.54
C THR A 41 8.48 1.73 8.21
N GLU A 42 9.28 2.61 7.60
CA GLU A 42 9.93 2.36 6.32
C GLU A 42 10.80 1.11 6.34
N LEU A 43 11.42 0.74 7.47
CA LEU A 43 12.24 -0.47 7.59
C LEU A 43 11.42 -1.77 7.35
N SER A 44 10.17 -1.77 7.80
CA SER A 44 9.25 -2.90 7.56
C SER A 44 8.77 -2.93 6.11
N LEU A 45 8.49 -1.76 5.54
CA LEU A 45 8.13 -1.62 4.13
C LEU A 45 9.27 -2.05 3.22
N ASP A 46 10.50 -1.59 3.45
CA ASP A 46 11.70 -1.97 2.70
C ASP A 46 11.83 -3.50 2.59
N THR A 47 11.62 -4.19 3.72
CA THR A 47 11.66 -5.65 3.79
C THR A 47 10.54 -6.28 2.95
N ILE A 48 9.30 -5.78 3.08
CA ILE A 48 8.13 -6.30 2.36
C ILE A 48 8.31 -6.08 0.85
N LEU A 49 8.67 -4.87 0.43
CA LEU A 49 8.77 -4.47 -0.97
C LEU A 49 9.94 -5.18 -1.66
N SER A 50 11.11 -5.24 -1.00
CA SER A 50 12.27 -5.98 -1.53
C SER A 50 11.98 -7.47 -1.71
N ALA A 51 11.30 -8.09 -0.74
CA ALA A 51 10.91 -9.50 -0.83
C ALA A 51 9.93 -9.78 -1.99
N ASN A 52 9.21 -8.76 -2.46
CA ASN A 52 8.28 -8.83 -3.59
C ASN A 52 8.84 -8.22 -4.88
N SER A 53 10.15 -7.93 -4.93
CA SER A 53 10.83 -7.36 -6.11
C SER A 53 10.22 -6.05 -6.61
N LEU A 54 9.65 -5.24 -5.70
CA LEU A 54 9.09 -3.94 -6.03
C LEU A 54 10.19 -2.87 -5.98
N THR A 55 10.22 -2.00 -6.99
CA THR A 55 11.11 -0.83 -7.01
C THR A 55 10.51 0.30 -6.16
N PHE A 56 11.34 0.85 -5.28
CA PHE A 56 10.98 1.97 -4.43
C PHE A 56 12.19 2.88 -4.12
N SER A 57 11.90 4.12 -3.75
CA SER A 57 12.82 5.06 -3.13
C SER A 57 12.23 5.55 -1.80
N THR A 58 13.08 6.07 -0.92
CA THR A 58 12.68 6.48 0.43
C THR A 58 13.18 7.89 0.73
N VAL A 59 12.27 8.76 1.15
CA VAL A 59 12.58 10.01 1.87
C VAL A 59 12.58 9.67 3.35
N GLN A 60 13.62 10.05 4.08
CA GLN A 60 13.83 9.55 5.44
C GLN A 60 12.74 10.00 6.43
N MET A 61 12.25 11.24 6.29
CA MET A 61 11.26 11.86 7.18
C MET A 61 10.32 12.76 6.36
N ASP A 62 9.04 12.75 6.70
CA ASP A 62 8.00 13.64 6.16
C ASP A 62 8.30 15.14 6.36
N SER A 63 8.93 15.51 7.47
CA SER A 63 9.38 16.88 7.76
C SER A 63 10.39 17.42 6.74
N GLY A 64 11.04 16.52 5.98
CA GLY A 64 11.99 16.83 4.91
C GLY A 64 11.39 16.80 3.50
N PHE A 65 10.10 16.48 3.36
CA PHE A 65 9.45 16.30 2.07
C PHE A 65 8.87 17.61 1.53
N TYR A 66 9.36 18.04 0.36
CA TYR A 66 8.88 19.25 -0.35
C TYR A 66 8.28 18.94 -1.73
N GLY A 67 8.27 17.66 -2.13
CA GLY A 67 7.65 17.19 -3.38
C GLY A 67 8.59 16.98 -4.57
N ASP A 68 9.86 17.37 -4.47
CA ASP A 68 10.82 17.24 -5.58
C ASP A 68 11.02 15.78 -6.00
N GLU A 69 10.93 14.85 -5.06
CA GLU A 69 11.08 13.41 -5.28
C GLU A 69 9.96 12.82 -6.14
N LEU A 70 8.79 13.45 -6.21
CA LEU A 70 7.71 13.01 -7.09
C LEU A 70 8.05 13.21 -8.57
N ASN A 71 9.01 14.07 -8.88
CA ASN A 71 9.53 14.27 -10.23
C ASN A 71 10.63 13.25 -10.60
N ALA A 72 11.08 12.44 -9.64
CA ALA A 72 12.11 11.43 -9.87
C ALA A 72 11.47 10.14 -10.39
N GLY A 73 11.67 9.83 -11.66
CA GLY A 73 11.17 8.60 -12.27
C GLY A 73 9.67 8.64 -12.56
N ASN A 74 9.03 7.46 -12.60
CA ASN A 74 7.61 7.32 -12.88
C ASN A 74 6.88 6.92 -11.58
N ILE A 75 6.91 7.77 -10.54
CA ILE A 75 6.23 7.47 -9.27
C ILE A 75 4.73 7.32 -9.52
N SER A 76 4.17 6.19 -9.07
CA SER A 76 2.75 5.86 -9.23
C SER A 76 2.04 5.68 -7.89
N THR A 77 2.81 5.40 -6.84
CA THR A 77 2.30 5.22 -5.48
C THR A 77 3.24 5.90 -4.49
N VAL A 78 2.66 6.67 -3.57
CA VAL A 78 3.34 7.18 -2.39
C VAL A 78 2.81 6.44 -1.18
N ILE A 79 3.71 5.98 -0.30
CA ILE A 79 3.37 5.48 1.02
C ILE A 79 3.87 6.52 2.03
N LEU A 80 2.96 7.23 2.67
CA LEU A 80 3.26 8.12 3.79
C LEU A 80 3.22 7.32 5.08
N CYS A 81 4.40 7.02 5.61
CA CYS A 81 4.56 6.53 6.97
C CYS A 81 4.32 7.70 7.91
N ASP A 82 3.49 7.46 8.91
CA ASP A 82 3.38 8.33 10.06
C ASP A 82 3.12 7.42 11.26
N GLY A 83 3.75 7.73 12.39
CA GLY A 83 4.02 6.79 13.47
C GLY A 83 5.01 7.37 14.47
N GLU A 84 6.29 7.03 14.36
CA GLU A 84 7.35 7.56 15.25
C GLU A 84 7.66 9.04 15.02
N GLY A 85 7.57 9.48 13.76
CA GLY A 85 7.88 10.85 13.32
C GLY A 85 6.82 11.91 13.63
N TYR A 86 5.70 11.51 14.26
CA TYR A 86 4.46 12.28 14.42
C TYR A 86 4.59 13.63 15.14
N GLU A 87 5.77 14.03 15.60
CA GLU A 87 6.06 15.34 16.22
C GLU A 87 6.45 16.42 15.18
N PHE A 88 6.81 16.02 13.96
CA PHE A 88 7.36 16.90 12.93
C PHE A 88 6.53 16.85 11.66
N GLY A 89 5.50 17.69 11.57
CA GLY A 89 4.63 17.69 10.40
C GLY A 89 5.34 18.01 9.08
N MET A 90 4.77 17.48 7.99
CA MET A 90 5.20 17.78 6.62
C MET A 90 5.00 19.26 6.26
N PRO A 91 5.98 19.93 5.60
CA PRO A 91 5.80 21.28 5.07
C PRO A 91 4.55 21.41 4.19
N GLU A 92 3.85 22.55 4.24
CA GLU A 92 2.65 22.80 3.41
C GLU A 92 2.89 22.53 1.92
N GLN A 93 4.11 22.85 1.43
CA GLN A 93 4.51 22.56 0.06
C GLN A 93 4.50 21.05 -0.24
N GLY A 94 5.01 20.21 0.66
CA GLY A 94 4.98 18.76 0.53
C GLY A 94 3.55 18.23 0.52
N GLN A 95 2.71 18.75 1.41
CA GLN A 95 1.29 18.40 1.46
C GLN A 95 0.56 18.75 0.16
N GLN A 96 0.80 19.94 -0.38
CA GLN A 96 0.25 20.36 -1.68
C GLN A 96 0.75 19.47 -2.82
N ALA A 97 2.03 19.08 -2.79
CA ALA A 97 2.59 18.18 -3.80
C ALA A 97 1.92 16.81 -3.77
N LEU A 98 1.59 16.26 -2.59
CA LEU A 98 0.81 15.02 -2.49
C LEU A 98 -0.63 15.20 -2.97
N LEU A 99 -1.27 16.32 -2.64
CA LEU A 99 -2.62 16.62 -3.11
C LEU A 99 -2.68 16.67 -4.65
N ASP A 100 -1.72 17.34 -5.28
CA ASP A 100 -1.60 17.44 -6.73
C ASP A 100 -1.25 16.09 -7.36
N PHE A 101 -0.36 15.32 -6.73
CA PHE A 101 0.00 13.97 -7.17
C PHE A 101 -1.24 13.07 -7.24
N VAL A 102 -2.04 13.02 -6.18
CA VAL A 102 -3.29 12.24 -6.17
C VAL A 102 -4.28 12.79 -7.20
N ALA A 103 -4.47 14.10 -7.27
CA ALA A 103 -5.39 14.70 -8.24
C ALA A 103 -5.06 14.34 -9.69
N ASN A 104 -3.78 14.11 -10.01
CA ASN A 104 -3.26 13.73 -11.32
C ASN A 104 -3.14 12.20 -11.54
N GLY A 105 -3.78 11.38 -10.71
CA GLY A 105 -3.85 9.93 -10.90
C GLY A 105 -2.88 9.12 -10.04
N GLY A 106 -2.12 9.76 -9.16
CA GLY A 106 -1.27 9.09 -8.18
C GLY A 106 -2.09 8.39 -7.10
N ARG A 107 -1.48 7.38 -6.47
CA ARG A 107 -2.04 6.71 -5.29
C ARG A 107 -1.30 7.12 -4.03
N LEU A 108 -2.03 7.63 -3.03
CA LEU A 108 -1.50 7.89 -1.70
C LEU A 108 -2.01 6.82 -0.74
N ILE A 109 -1.11 6.00 -0.21
CA ILE A 109 -1.38 5.12 0.93
C ILE A 109 -0.77 5.79 2.14
N PHE A 110 -1.51 5.90 3.25
CA PHE A 110 -0.94 6.46 4.46
C PHE A 110 -1.37 5.71 5.72
N MET A 111 -0.47 5.78 6.69
CA MET A 111 -0.61 5.22 8.04
C MET A 111 -0.86 6.34 9.04
N GLU A 112 -1.23 6.00 10.27
CA GLU A 112 -1.57 6.99 11.29
C GLU A 112 -0.35 7.35 12.14
N TRP A 113 -0.02 8.61 12.31
CA TRP A 113 -0.84 9.55 13.07
C TRP A 113 -1.33 10.76 12.27
N VAL A 114 -1.48 10.66 10.95
CA VAL A 114 -1.85 11.80 10.08
C VAL A 114 -3.11 12.49 10.58
N ALA A 115 -4.11 11.74 11.04
CA ALA A 115 -5.34 12.32 11.55
C ALA A 115 -5.19 13.00 12.93
N TYR A 116 -4.21 12.56 13.74
CA TYR A 116 -3.80 13.29 14.95
C TYR A 116 -3.07 14.57 14.59
N GLU A 117 -2.15 14.53 13.64
CA GLU A 117 -1.42 15.73 13.24
C GLU A 117 -2.32 16.79 12.57
N ILE A 118 -3.37 16.37 11.88
CA ILE A 118 -4.45 17.29 11.45
C ILE A 118 -5.10 17.98 12.66
N SER A 119 -5.40 17.24 13.74
CA SER A 119 -5.98 17.84 14.95
C SER A 119 -5.04 18.79 15.69
N GLU A 120 -3.74 18.72 15.37
CA GLU A 120 -2.67 19.59 15.88
C GLU A 120 -2.24 20.66 14.85
N ASP A 121 -3.07 20.94 13.83
CA ASP A 121 -2.84 21.95 12.79
C ASP A 121 -1.55 21.76 11.95
N ARG A 122 -1.05 20.51 11.83
CA ARG A 122 0.20 20.21 11.10
C ARG A 122 -0.01 19.69 9.68
N TYR A 123 -1.14 19.07 9.40
CA TYR A 123 -1.48 18.48 8.10
C TYR A 123 -2.71 19.13 7.44
N THR A 124 -2.84 20.46 7.59
CA THR A 124 -4.05 21.21 7.23
C THR A 124 -4.38 21.21 5.74
N VAL A 125 -3.39 21.07 4.85
CA VAL A 125 -3.61 20.98 3.40
C VAL A 125 -4.09 19.57 3.04
N LEU A 126 -3.47 18.54 3.61
CA LEU A 126 -3.85 17.15 3.39
C LEU A 126 -5.20 16.76 4.02
N ASP A 127 -5.68 17.49 5.03
CA ASP A 127 -7.01 17.28 5.62
C ASP A 127 -8.11 17.23 4.56
N THR A 128 -7.97 17.94 3.44
CA THR A 128 -8.96 17.91 2.35
C THR A 128 -9.22 16.52 1.77
N ILE A 129 -8.28 15.56 1.89
CA ILE A 129 -8.35 14.22 1.29
C ILE A 129 -8.25 13.06 2.28
N VAL A 130 -8.12 13.32 3.60
CA VAL A 130 -8.07 12.28 4.64
C VAL A 130 -9.47 11.71 4.95
N PRO A 131 -9.77 10.45 4.65
CA PRO A 131 -11.16 9.93 4.71
C PRO A 131 -11.75 9.68 6.08
N VAL A 132 -10.94 9.49 7.12
CA VAL A 132 -11.44 9.22 8.47
C VAL A 132 -11.31 10.45 9.36
N LEU A 133 -12.40 10.84 10.01
CA LEU A 133 -12.37 11.82 11.09
C LEU A 133 -11.90 11.15 12.37
N ARG A 134 -10.84 11.70 12.96
CA ARG A 134 -10.33 11.28 14.26
C ARG A 134 -11.29 11.66 15.38
N SER A 135 -11.41 10.75 16.34
CA SER A 135 -12.04 10.98 17.65
C SER A 135 -11.08 10.77 18.82
N SER A 136 -10.12 9.84 18.69
CA SER A 136 -9.11 9.54 19.70
C SER A 136 -7.97 8.72 19.08
N GLY A 137 -6.93 8.42 19.87
CA GLY A 137 -5.92 7.40 19.60
C GLY A 137 -5.98 6.26 20.61
N ARG A 138 -5.28 5.16 20.31
CA ARG A 138 -5.00 4.07 21.24
C ARG A 138 -3.77 3.27 20.81
N GLU A 139 -3.24 2.47 21.72
CA GLU A 139 -2.26 1.43 21.42
C GLU A 139 -2.77 0.04 21.80
N GLY A 140 -2.08 -0.97 21.28
CA GLY A 140 -2.30 -2.37 21.62
C GLY A 140 -3.07 -3.13 20.56
N THR A 141 -3.43 -4.34 20.92
CA THR A 141 -4.00 -5.30 19.98
C THR A 141 -5.48 -5.04 19.72
N GLU A 142 -5.94 -5.20 18.48
CA GLU A 142 -7.36 -5.22 18.12
C GLU A 142 -7.67 -6.18 16.97
N THR A 143 -8.96 -6.51 16.80
CA THR A 143 -9.42 -7.39 15.72
C THR A 143 -9.92 -6.56 14.55
N TYR A 144 -9.32 -6.78 13.38
CA TYR A 144 -9.78 -6.26 12.10
C TYR A 144 -10.76 -7.24 11.47
N THR A 145 -11.87 -6.73 10.94
CA THR A 145 -12.92 -7.51 10.25
C THR A 145 -13.15 -6.94 8.85
N VAL A 146 -12.93 -7.75 7.82
CA VAL A 146 -13.21 -7.38 6.44
C VAL A 146 -14.72 -7.16 6.24
N GLN A 147 -15.07 -5.96 5.76
CA GLN A 147 -16.45 -5.55 5.46
C GLN A 147 -16.78 -5.65 3.98
N LEU A 148 -15.78 -5.44 3.11
CA LEU A 148 -15.93 -5.46 1.67
C LEU A 148 -14.87 -6.37 1.06
N PHE A 149 -15.30 -7.40 0.33
CA PHE A 149 -14.42 -8.32 -0.38
C PHE A 149 -14.19 -7.85 -1.81
N ASN A 150 -12.96 -7.43 -2.13
CA ASN A 150 -12.52 -6.98 -3.46
C ASN A 150 -11.01 -7.21 -3.63
N GLU A 151 -10.41 -6.68 -4.71
CA GLU A 151 -8.96 -6.77 -4.97
C GLU A 151 -8.10 -6.25 -3.80
N LEU A 152 -8.55 -5.22 -3.08
CA LEU A 152 -7.81 -4.66 -1.93
C LEU A 152 -7.73 -5.66 -0.77
N THR A 153 -8.80 -6.41 -0.52
CA THR A 153 -8.88 -7.38 0.59
C THR A 153 -8.70 -8.83 0.12
N GLU A 154 -8.25 -9.04 -1.11
CA GLU A 154 -8.15 -10.37 -1.70
C GLU A 154 -7.10 -11.22 -0.96
N GLY A 155 -7.50 -12.43 -0.57
CA GLY A 155 -6.64 -13.36 0.15
C GLY A 155 -6.35 -12.98 1.59
N LEU A 156 -7.07 -12.00 2.16
CA LEU A 156 -7.07 -11.76 3.60
C LEU A 156 -8.02 -12.73 4.32
N ASP A 157 -7.69 -13.05 5.56
CA ASP A 157 -8.66 -13.67 6.47
C ASP A 157 -9.83 -12.70 6.72
N THR A 158 -11.04 -13.24 6.88
CA THR A 158 -12.22 -12.43 7.19
C THR A 158 -12.06 -11.63 8.47
N THR A 159 -11.31 -12.18 9.43
CA THR A 159 -10.92 -11.51 10.67
C THR A 159 -9.47 -11.84 11.00
N PHE A 160 -8.70 -10.83 11.41
CA PHE A 160 -7.32 -11.02 11.87
C PHE A 160 -6.99 -10.00 12.95
N THR A 161 -5.88 -10.21 13.65
CA THR A 161 -5.52 -9.41 14.83
C THR A 161 -4.29 -8.56 14.52
N VAL A 162 -4.37 -7.26 14.80
CA VAL A 162 -3.29 -6.30 14.53
C VAL A 162 -2.82 -5.67 15.83
N SER A 163 -1.51 -5.50 15.96
CA SER A 163 -0.87 -4.83 17.10
C SER A 163 -0.22 -3.54 16.63
N SER A 164 -0.79 -2.39 17.00
CA SER A 164 -0.42 -1.07 16.48
C SER A 164 -0.77 0.05 17.46
N GLY A 165 -0.14 1.22 17.31
CA GLY A 165 -0.82 2.48 17.61
C GLY A 165 -1.95 2.66 16.58
N SER A 166 -3.08 3.24 16.95
CA SER A 166 -4.23 3.33 16.05
C SER A 166 -5.03 4.60 16.25
N ASN A 167 -5.45 5.18 15.13
CA ASN A 167 -6.49 6.19 15.11
C ASN A 167 -7.85 5.53 15.38
N ILE A 168 -8.67 6.18 16.20
CA ILE A 168 -10.07 5.83 16.42
C ILE A 168 -10.92 6.86 15.68
N GLY A 169 -11.70 6.41 14.71
CA GLY A 169 -12.46 7.33 13.88
C GLY A 169 -13.57 6.70 13.05
N THR A 170 -14.24 7.55 12.29
CA THR A 170 -15.29 7.16 11.36
C THR A 170 -15.04 7.84 10.02
N ALA A 171 -15.28 7.11 8.94
CA ALA A 171 -15.19 7.65 7.59
C ALA A 171 -16.15 8.83 7.42
N ARG A 172 -15.63 9.99 7.02
CA ARG A 172 -16.43 11.14 6.54
C ARG A 172 -16.65 11.10 5.03
N PHE A 173 -15.79 10.38 4.31
CA PHE A 173 -15.94 10.12 2.88
C PHE A 173 -15.25 8.80 2.51
N GLY A 174 -15.53 8.30 1.30
CA GLY A 174 -14.93 7.09 0.77
C GLY A 174 -15.68 5.80 1.10
N THR A 175 -15.00 4.67 0.89
CA THR A 175 -15.52 3.32 1.09
C THR A 175 -14.75 2.63 2.20
N VAL A 176 -15.46 2.09 3.19
CA VAL A 176 -14.88 1.31 4.29
C VAL A 176 -14.72 -0.14 3.86
N HIS A 177 -13.50 -0.67 3.95
CA HIS A 177 -13.17 -2.05 3.58
C HIS A 177 -12.93 -2.94 4.79
N ILE A 178 -12.39 -2.40 5.87
CA ILE A 178 -12.08 -3.12 7.11
C ILE A 178 -12.53 -2.27 8.30
N LYS A 179 -13.14 -2.92 9.29
CA LYS A 179 -13.44 -2.31 10.59
C LYS A 179 -12.57 -2.92 11.68
N GLY A 180 -12.01 -2.08 12.54
CA GLY A 180 -11.34 -2.50 13.76
C GLY A 180 -12.33 -2.57 14.92
N SER A 181 -12.14 -3.52 15.83
CA SER A 181 -12.95 -3.65 17.04
C SER A 181 -12.87 -2.42 17.95
N SER A 182 -11.79 -1.63 17.82
CA SER A 182 -11.54 -0.44 18.61
C SER A 182 -11.34 0.82 17.76
N SER A 183 -10.68 0.72 16.60
CA SER A 183 -10.41 1.86 15.70
C SER A 183 -11.63 2.34 14.91
N GLY A 184 -12.69 1.55 14.80
CA GLY A 184 -13.84 1.89 13.97
C GLY A 184 -13.56 1.58 12.51
N ASP A 185 -13.52 2.59 11.64
CA ASP A 185 -13.25 2.40 10.21
C ASP A 185 -11.73 2.33 9.95
N ALA A 186 -11.19 1.10 9.90
CA ALA A 186 -9.76 0.82 9.96
C ALA A 186 -9.03 0.83 8.60
N LEU A 187 -9.77 0.62 7.50
CA LEU A 187 -9.25 0.74 6.14
C LEU A 187 -10.30 1.44 5.27
N VAL A 188 -9.96 2.62 4.76
CA VAL A 188 -10.89 3.44 3.96
C VAL A 188 -10.20 3.91 2.69
N THR A 189 -10.89 3.78 1.55
CA THR A 189 -10.43 4.32 0.27
C THR A 189 -11.26 5.53 -0.15
N HIS A 190 -10.63 6.53 -0.76
CA HIS A 190 -11.30 7.69 -1.30
C HIS A 190 -10.69 8.11 -2.64
N THR A 191 -11.53 8.36 -3.64
CA THR A 191 -11.09 8.92 -4.92
C THR A 191 -10.98 10.43 -4.82
N TRP A 192 -9.84 10.98 -5.24
CA TRP A 192 -9.61 12.42 -5.33
C TRP A 192 -9.01 12.78 -6.68
N GLY A 193 -9.69 13.66 -7.42
CA GLY A 193 -9.35 13.93 -8.82
C GLY A 193 -9.36 12.64 -9.64
N GLN A 194 -8.21 12.29 -10.23
CA GLN A 194 -8.04 11.06 -11.01
C GLN A 194 -7.39 9.92 -10.21
N GLY A 195 -6.96 10.18 -8.97
CA GLY A 195 -6.22 9.22 -8.15
C GLY A 195 -7.00 8.68 -6.96
N GLU A 196 -6.28 8.03 -6.07
CA GLU A 196 -6.84 7.28 -4.96
C GLU A 196 -6.05 7.50 -3.67
N VAL A 197 -6.78 7.65 -2.57
CA VAL A 197 -6.27 7.71 -1.22
C VAL A 197 -6.68 6.44 -0.49
N ILE A 198 -5.75 5.80 0.21
CA ILE A 198 -5.98 4.61 1.02
C ILE A 198 -5.44 4.90 2.43
N GLN A 199 -6.34 5.04 3.39
CA GLN A 199 -6.00 5.25 4.79
C GLN A 199 -6.05 3.94 5.55
N MET A 200 -4.98 3.63 6.28
CA MET A 200 -4.94 2.55 7.26
C MET A 200 -4.92 3.16 8.67
N ALA A 201 -5.80 2.71 9.57
CA ALA A 201 -5.90 3.27 10.92
C ALA A 201 -4.71 2.93 11.83
N CYS A 202 -3.78 2.07 11.40
CA CYS A 202 -2.61 1.70 12.18
C CYS A 202 -1.44 2.68 11.96
N ALA A 203 -0.80 3.07 13.04
CA ALA A 203 0.54 3.60 13.08
C ALA A 203 1.54 2.47 12.84
N GLY A 204 2.44 2.66 11.88
CA GLY A 204 3.53 1.74 11.68
C GLY A 204 4.57 1.92 12.77
N ASN A 205 5.03 0.84 13.39
CA ASN A 205 6.17 0.74 14.30
C ASN A 205 6.22 1.70 15.53
N TYR A 206 5.21 2.54 15.74
CA TYR A 206 5.08 3.45 16.88
C TYR A 206 5.22 2.71 18.21
N GLU A 207 6.10 3.19 19.08
CA GLU A 207 6.45 2.61 20.38
C GLU A 207 6.78 1.11 20.33
N GLY A 208 7.27 0.62 19.19
CA GLY A 208 7.59 -0.79 18.96
C GLY A 208 6.40 -1.66 18.58
N TYR A 209 5.21 -1.10 18.38
CA TYR A 209 4.07 -1.85 17.84
C TYR A 209 4.23 -2.06 16.33
N ASN A 210 4.41 -3.31 15.90
CA ASN A 210 4.65 -3.65 14.50
C ASN A 210 3.41 -4.30 13.84
N PRO A 211 2.55 -3.54 13.15
CA PRO A 211 1.38 -4.10 12.46
C PRO A 211 1.79 -5.10 11.37
N PHE A 212 2.97 -4.93 10.77
CA PHE A 212 3.49 -5.81 9.74
C PHE A 212 4.09 -7.11 10.28
N ALA A 213 4.07 -7.38 11.58
CA ALA A 213 4.28 -8.74 12.07
C ALA A 213 3.13 -9.68 11.62
N GLU A 214 1.93 -9.14 11.39
CA GLU A 214 0.75 -9.85 10.92
C GLU A 214 0.79 -10.09 9.40
N PRO A 215 0.71 -11.35 8.92
CA PRO A 215 0.71 -11.67 7.48
C PRO A 215 -0.40 -10.97 6.68
N ASN A 216 -1.59 -10.83 7.25
CA ASN A 216 -2.70 -10.14 6.58
C ASN A 216 -2.38 -8.65 6.33
N MET A 217 -1.65 -7.98 7.24
CA MET A 217 -1.22 -6.59 7.03
C MET A 217 -0.17 -6.47 5.92
N LYS A 218 0.76 -7.43 5.81
CA LYS A 218 1.72 -7.49 4.68
C LYS A 218 1.02 -7.70 3.35
N LYS A 219 0.04 -8.60 3.29
CA LYS A 219 -0.78 -8.84 2.10
C LYS A 219 -1.59 -7.59 1.74
N LEU A 220 -2.19 -6.94 2.74
CA LEU A 220 -3.00 -5.75 2.54
C LEU A 220 -2.21 -4.60 1.91
N ILE A 221 -0.99 -4.29 2.41
CA ILE A 221 -0.18 -3.23 1.80
C ILE A 221 0.24 -3.58 0.36
N LEU A 222 0.53 -4.84 0.07
CA LEU A 222 0.82 -5.29 -1.30
C LEU A 222 -0.42 -5.16 -2.21
N ASN A 223 -1.59 -5.57 -1.74
CA ASN A 223 -2.84 -5.39 -2.50
C ASN A 223 -3.12 -3.90 -2.76
N ALA A 224 -2.92 -3.04 -1.75
CA ALA A 224 -3.08 -1.59 -1.88
C ALA A 224 -2.13 -0.97 -2.93
N ILE A 225 -0.92 -1.48 -3.04
CA ILE A 225 0.05 -1.06 -4.07
C ILE A 225 -0.35 -1.57 -5.45
N MET A 226 -0.85 -2.81 -5.54
CA MET A 226 -1.02 -3.52 -6.81
C MET A 226 -2.43 -3.44 -7.41
N ILE A 227 -3.41 -2.90 -6.67
CA ILE A 227 -4.80 -2.84 -7.14
C ILE A 227 -4.90 -2.07 -8.46
N SER A 228 -5.64 -2.65 -9.41
CA SER A 228 -5.69 -2.20 -10.81
C SER A 228 -6.59 -0.96 -11.02
N SER A 229 -7.15 -0.40 -9.94
CA SER A 229 -8.22 0.60 -9.93
C SER A 229 -7.84 2.00 -10.41
N LEU A 230 -6.59 2.27 -10.81
CA LEU A 230 -6.28 3.57 -11.38
C LEU A 230 -6.99 3.71 -12.74
N PRO A 231 -7.81 4.75 -12.96
CA PRO A 231 -8.42 4.97 -14.27
C PRO A 231 -7.31 5.10 -15.31
N LYS A 232 -7.32 4.20 -16.29
CA LYS A 232 -6.39 4.25 -17.42
C LYS A 232 -6.60 5.57 -18.19
N LYS A 233 -5.49 6.26 -18.47
CA LYS A 233 -5.41 7.49 -19.28
C LYS A 233 -6.22 7.40 -20.57
#